data_AF-A0A7C4C9G0-F1
#
_entry.id   AF-A0A7C4C9G0-F1
#
_cell.length_a   1.000
_cell.length_b   1.000
_cell.length_c   1.000
_cell.angle_alpha   90.00
_cell.angle_beta   90.00
_cell.angle_gamma   90.00
#
_symmetry.space_group_name_H-M   'P 1'
#
loop_
_entity.id
_entity.type
_entity.pdbx_description
1 polymer ?
#
loop_
_entity_poly.entity_id
_entity_poly.type
_entity_poly.pdbx_seq_one_letter_code
_entity_poly.pdbx_strand_id
1 'polypeptide(L)'
;MTALFASDLHLEPGRPEITRQFMDFLEGPVAGAAALYLLGDLFEAWLGDDVPDPLGAAVANALSAVSSRGTAVYVMQGNRDFLL
;
A
#
# COMPACT_ATOMS: atom_id res chain seq x y z
N MET A 1 -17.33 -0.72 13.55
CA MET A 1 -15.96 -0.44 13.09
C MET A 1 -15.72 -1.27 11.84
N THR A 2 -15.16 -0.69 10.79
CA THR A 2 -15.02 -1.34 9.47
C THR A 2 -13.58 -1.78 9.26
N ALA A 3 -13.36 -2.96 8.69
CA ALA A 3 -12.07 -3.41 8.19
C ALA A 3 -12.10 -3.44 6.67
N LEU A 4 -11.05 -2.95 6.03
CA LEU A 4 -10.89 -2.91 4.58
C LEU A 4 -9.80 -3.88 4.13
N PHE A 5 -10.01 -4.47 2.96
CA PHE A 5 -9.11 -5.45 2.36
C PHE A 5 -8.84 -5.05 0.91
N ALA A 6 -7.59 -5.09 0.49
CA ALA A 6 -7.17 -4.88 -0.89
C ALA A 6 -5.99 -5.78 -1.22
N SER A 7 -5.84 -6.16 -2.49
CA SER A 7 -4.77 -7.02 -3.02
C SER A 7 -4.59 -6.73 -4.51
N ASP A 8 -3.53 -7.26 -5.12
CA ASP A 8 -3.33 -7.26 -6.57
C ASP A 8 -3.36 -5.85 -7.18
N LEU A 9 -2.72 -4.88 -6.50
CA LEU A 9 -2.66 -3.50 -6.99
C LEU A 9 -1.63 -3.34 -8.10
N HIS A 10 -0.53 -4.11 -8.05
CA HIS A 10 0.54 -4.06 -9.04
C HIS A 10 1.05 -2.62 -9.29
N LEU A 11 1.34 -1.88 -8.22
CA LEU A 11 1.83 -0.51 -8.33
C LEU A 11 3.17 -0.49 -9.08
N GLU A 12 3.23 0.35 -10.12
CA GLU A 12 4.43 0.56 -10.92
C GLU A 12 4.46 1.98 -11.50
N PRO A 13 5.66 2.53 -11.79
CA PRO A 13 5.79 3.85 -12.42
C PRO A 13 5.14 3.96 -13.81
N GLY A 14 4.99 2.83 -14.51
CA GLY A 14 4.35 2.76 -15.83
C GLY A 14 2.82 2.96 -15.80
N ARG A 15 2.18 2.87 -14.62
CA ARG A 15 0.73 2.99 -14.41
C ARG A 15 0.40 3.96 -13.25
N PRO A 16 0.77 5.24 -13.37
CA PRO A 16 0.62 6.22 -12.30
C PRO A 16 -0.83 6.44 -11.85
N GLU A 17 -1.81 6.15 -12.71
CA GLU A 17 -3.23 6.22 -12.41
C GLU A 17 -3.67 5.26 -11.30
N ILE A 18 -3.08 4.06 -11.24
CA ILE A 18 -3.37 3.07 -10.19
C ILE A 18 -2.82 3.59 -8.86
N THR A 19 -1.58 4.11 -8.89
CA THR A 19 -0.97 4.76 -7.72
C THR A 19 -1.84 5.91 -7.21
N ARG A 20 -2.32 6.79 -8.10
CA ARG A 20 -3.19 7.91 -7.71
C ARG A 20 -4.48 7.42 -7.05
N GLN A 21 -5.14 6.43 -7.64
CA GLN A 21 -6.36 5.86 -7.06
C GLN A 21 -6.10 5.23 -5.69
N PHE A 22 -4.94 4.58 -5.51
CA PHE A 22 -4.56 4.03 -4.23
C PHE A 22 -4.30 5.12 -3.18
N MET A 23 -3.61 6.20 -3.54
CA MET A 23 -3.43 7.35 -2.63
C MET A 23 -4.77 7.99 -2.25
N ASP A 24 -5.67 8.21 -3.22
CA ASP A 24 -7.03 8.72 -2.98
C ASP A 24 -7.82 7.78 -2.04
N PHE A 25 -7.64 6.45 -2.20
CA PHE A 25 -8.22 5.44 -1.33
C PHE A 25 -7.69 5.50 0.11
N LEU A 26 -6.38 5.70 0.29
CA LEU A 26 -5.75 5.84 1.60
C LEU A 26 -6.20 7.12 2.34
N GLU A 27 -6.40 8.22 1.62
CA GLU A 27 -6.81 9.49 2.21
C GLU A 27 -8.30 9.56 2.54
N GLY A 28 -9.16 8.89 1.75
CA GLY A 28 -10.60 8.91 1.92
C GLY A 28 -11.14 7.65 2.61
N PRO A 29 -11.51 6.60 1.85
CA PRO A 29 -12.13 5.38 2.37
C PRO A 29 -11.44 4.73 3.58
N VAL A 30 -10.11 4.75 3.64
CA VAL A 30 -9.35 4.15 4.75
C VAL A 30 -9.34 5.04 5.99
N ALA A 31 -9.58 6.34 5.84
CA ALA A 31 -9.65 7.26 6.97
C ALA A 31 -10.85 6.92 7.87
N GLY A 32 -10.57 6.59 9.13
CA GLY A 32 -11.58 6.19 10.11
C GLY A 32 -11.96 4.70 10.07
N ALA A 33 -11.35 3.90 9.19
CA ALA A 33 -11.43 2.44 9.29
C ALA A 33 -10.69 1.95 10.54
N ALA A 34 -11.11 0.80 11.07
CA ALA A 34 -10.40 0.15 12.17
C ALA A 34 -9.08 -0.46 11.70
N ALA A 35 -9.09 -1.04 10.50
CA ALA A 35 -7.93 -1.70 9.92
C ALA A 35 -7.98 -1.70 8.38
N LEU A 36 -6.80 -1.68 7.77
CA LEU A 36 -6.53 -1.96 6.36
C LEU A 36 -5.63 -3.19 6.28
N TYR A 37 -6.06 -4.20 5.53
CA TYR A 37 -5.28 -5.39 5.22
C TYR A 37 -4.91 -5.37 3.73
N LEU A 38 -3.61 -5.34 3.44
CA LEU A 38 -3.05 -5.45 2.11
C LEU A 38 -2.58 -6.89 1.90
N LEU A 39 -3.32 -7.66 1.10
CA LEU A 39 -3.18 -9.11 0.97
C LEU A 39 -2.31 -9.52 -0.23
N GLY A 40 -1.10 -8.94 -0.33
CA GLY A 40 -0.12 -9.27 -1.36
C GLY A 40 -0.28 -8.54 -2.69
N ASP A 41 0.78 -8.60 -3.49
CA ASP A 41 0.90 -8.01 -4.83
C ASP A 41 0.54 -6.51 -4.84
N LEU A 42 1.03 -5.80 -3.81
CA LEU A 42 0.96 -4.34 -3.72
C LEU A 42 1.80 -3.69 -4.82
N PHE A 43 3.00 -4.21 -5.08
CA PHE A 43 3.88 -3.73 -6.16
C PHE A 43 3.96 -4.76 -7.30
N GLU A 44 4.15 -4.29 -8.53
CA GLU A 44 4.32 -5.19 -9.68
C GLU A 44 5.61 -6.02 -9.58
N ALA A 45 6.63 -5.45 -8.95
CA ALA A 45 7.85 -6.12 -8.54
C ALA A 45 8.48 -5.40 -7.34
N TRP A 46 9.02 -6.15 -6.38
CA TRP A 46 9.84 -5.62 -5.29
C TRP A 46 11.24 -6.21 -5.33
N LEU A 47 12.26 -5.36 -5.46
CA LEU A 47 13.66 -5.80 -5.60
C LEU A 47 14.40 -5.89 -4.26
N GLY A 48 13.77 -5.46 -3.16
CA GLY A 48 14.34 -5.38 -1.82
C GLY A 48 14.39 -3.94 -1.28
N ASP A 49 14.35 -3.80 0.04
CA ASP A 49 14.26 -2.52 0.74
C ASP A 49 15.50 -1.63 0.61
N ASP A 50 16.63 -2.21 0.20
CA ASP A 50 17.89 -1.53 -0.04
C ASP A 50 18.00 -0.90 -1.43
N VAL A 51 17.04 -1.21 -2.32
CA VAL A 51 16.97 -0.65 -3.66
C VAL A 51 16.20 0.68 -3.63
N PRO A 52 16.79 1.80 -4.12
CA PRO A 52 16.09 3.06 -4.17
C PRO A 52 14.85 3.00 -5.06
N ASP A 53 13.67 3.11 -4.45
CA ASP A 53 12.38 3.18 -5.15
C ASP A 53 11.56 4.38 -4.65
N PRO A 54 11.46 5.47 -5.45
CA PRO A 54 10.63 6.63 -5.11
C PRO A 54 9.15 6.29 -4.93
N LEU A 55 8.62 5.31 -5.68
CA LEU A 55 7.22 4.91 -5.59
C LEU A 55 6.98 4.14 -4.28
N GLY A 56 7.81 3.13 -3.99
CA GLY A 56 7.82 2.42 -2.72
C GLY A 56 7.91 3.36 -1.52
N ALA A 57 8.83 4.33 -1.57
CA ALA A 57 8.97 5.34 -0.52
C ALA A 57 7.71 6.21 -0.35
N ALA A 58 7.07 6.63 -1.44
CA ALA A 58 5.83 7.39 -1.39
C ALA A 58 4.68 6.58 -0.77
N VAL A 59 4.53 5.30 -1.16
CA VAL A 59 3.51 4.39 -0.62
C VAL A 59 3.75 4.11 0.86
N ALA A 60 4.99 3.83 1.26
CA ALA A 60 5.36 3.59 2.66
C ALA A 60 5.02 4.81 3.54
N ASN A 61 5.33 6.03 3.07
CA ASN A 61 4.97 7.26 3.77
C ASN A 61 3.45 7.44 3.91
N ALA A 62 2.67 7.14 2.86
CA ALA A 62 1.22 7.23 2.91
C ALA A 62 0.61 6.21 3.90
N LEU A 63 1.09 4.95 3.88
CA LEU A 63 0.66 3.92 4.83
C LEU A 63 1.05 4.27 6.28
N SER A 64 2.25 4.83 6.49
CA SER A 64 2.67 5.33 7.79
C SER A 64 1.76 6.48 8.26
N ALA A 65 1.35 7.37 7.36
CA ALA A 65 0.42 8.46 7.70
C ALA A 65 -0.96 7.91 8.08
N VAL A 66 -1.47 6.89 7.38
CA VAL A 66 -2.71 6.19 7.75
C VAL A 66 -2.60 5.56 9.14
N SER A 67 -1.50 4.85 9.42
CA SER A 67 -1.25 4.24 10.73
C SER A 67 -1.20 5.27 11.85
N SER A 68 -0.54 6.40 11.62
CA SER A 68 -0.43 7.49 12.60
C SER A 68 -1.78 8.12 12.98
N ARG A 69 -2.80 8.00 12.11
CA ARG A 69 -4.17 8.49 12.36
C ARG A 69 -5.06 7.48 13.09
N GLY A 70 -4.54 6.29 13.42
CA GLY A 70 -5.22 5.29 14.24
C GLY A 70 -5.81 4.10 13.49
N THR A 71 -5.70 4.04 12.15
CA THR A 71 -6.08 2.86 11.37
C THR A 71 -4.96 1.82 11.45
N ALA A 72 -5.23 0.60 11.90
CA ALA A 72 -4.22 -0.46 11.88
C ALA A 72 -3.91 -0.87 10.42
N VAL A 73 -2.64 -0.97 10.05
CA VAL A 73 -2.22 -1.37 8.69
C VAL A 73 -1.48 -2.69 8.79
N TYR A 74 -1.93 -3.68 8.01
CA TYR A 74 -1.31 -4.99 7.92
C TYR A 74 -0.95 -5.27 6.46
N VAL A 75 0.26 -5.77 6.24
CA VAL A 75 0.75 -6.15 4.91
C VAL A 75 1.09 -7.63 4.94
N MET A 76 0.57 -8.36 3.98
CA MET A 76 0.96 -9.72 3.66
C MET A 76 1.74 -9.68 2.35
N GLN A 77 2.85 -10.41 2.30
CA GLN A 77 3.67 -10.59 1.11
C GLN A 77 2.89 -11.34 0.02
N GLY A 78 2.96 -10.87 -1.23
CA GLY A 78 2.47 -11.58 -2.41
C GLY A 78 3.58 -12.32 -3.15
N ASN A 79 3.27 -12.87 -4.32
CA ASN A 79 4.25 -13.58 -5.15
C ASN A 79 5.17 -12.63 -5.94
N ARG A 80 4.83 -11.34 -6.05
CA ARG A 80 5.63 -10.32 -6.75
C ARG A 80 6.49 -9.47 -5.83
N ASP A 81 6.04 -9.32 -4.60
CA ASP A 81 6.61 -8.47 -3.56
C ASP A 81 6.94 -9.26 -2.29
N PHE A 82 7.38 -10.52 -2.45
CA PHE A 82 7.76 -11.40 -1.35
C PHE A 82 9.02 -10.95 -0.58
N LEU A 83 9.75 -9.97 -1.09
CA LEU A 83 10.93 -9.37 -0.45
C LEU A 83 10.59 -8.15 0.43
N LEU A 84 9.30 -7.84 0.57
CA LEU A 84 8.78 -6.69 1.32
C LEU A 84 8.67 -6.97 2.83
#